data_AF-A0A2J7QWL3-F1
#
_entry.id   AF-A0A2J7QWL3-F1
#
_cell.length_a   1.000
_cell.length_b   1.000
_cell.length_c   1.000
_cell.angle_alpha   90.00
_cell.angle_beta   90.00
_cell.angle_gamma   90.00
#
_symmetry.space_group_name_H-M   'P 1'
#
loop_
_entity.id
_entity.type
_entity.pdbx_description
1 polymer ?
#
loop_
_entity_poly.entity_id
_entity_poly.type
_entity_poly.pdbx_seq_one_letter_code
_entity_poly.pdbx_strand_id
1 'polypeptide(L)'
;QTANGTWIFECQHGESECQGNKEQACALSLYQNNASIQVQFISCVMSTRRPPTAGSQCATVLGINYNQIEDCAQGTEGNELLAELGDRTHSFTPHIRFVPTVAINRVSISYIIFTNTS
;
A
#
# COMPACT_ATOMS: atom_id res chain seq x y z
N GLN A 1 -2.71 -4.14 17.05
CA GLN A 1 -3.73 -5.22 17.02
C GLN A 1 -4.68 -5.07 18.20
N THR A 2 -5.95 -5.41 18.02
CA THR A 2 -6.93 -5.60 19.10
C THR A 2 -6.64 -6.88 19.87
N ALA A 3 -7.27 -7.04 21.04
CA ALA A 3 -7.19 -8.27 21.83
C ALA A 3 -7.66 -9.53 21.09
N ASN A 4 -8.38 -9.38 19.97
CA ASN A 4 -8.87 -10.47 19.14
C ASN A 4 -7.99 -10.73 17.90
N GLY A 5 -6.80 -10.11 17.80
CA GLY A 5 -5.88 -10.29 16.66
C GLY A 5 -6.24 -9.48 15.42
N THR A 6 -7.18 -8.54 15.50
CA THR A 6 -7.54 -7.67 14.37
C THR A 6 -6.61 -6.46 14.31
N TRP A 7 -6.12 -6.10 13.13
CA TRP A 7 -5.38 -4.85 12.94
C TRP A 7 -6.34 -3.65 12.89
N ILE A 8 -5.95 -2.56 13.54
CA ILE A 8 -6.58 -1.25 13.40
C ILE A 8 -5.48 -0.35 12.86
N PHE A 9 -5.80 0.41 11.82
CA PHE A 9 -4.88 1.33 11.17
C PHE A 9 -5.34 2.76 11.37
N GLU A 10 -4.42 3.62 11.78
CA GLU A 10 -4.60 5.06 11.76
C GLU A 10 -3.72 5.65 10.66
N CYS A 11 -4.35 6.29 9.67
CA CYS A 11 -3.67 6.95 8.56
C CYS A 11 -3.85 8.48 8.64
N GLN A 12 -2.86 9.24 8.17
CA GLN A 12 -2.83 10.70 8.30
C GLN A 12 -3.99 11.40 7.59
N HIS A 13 -4.51 10.78 6.54
CA HIS A 13 -5.63 11.27 5.73
C HIS A 13 -6.91 10.43 5.96
N GLY A 14 -6.99 9.73 7.10
CA GLY A 14 -8.17 8.99 7.56
C GLY A 14 -8.37 7.64 6.87
N GLU A 15 -9.53 7.02 7.13
CA GLU A 15 -9.84 5.63 6.75
C GLU A 15 -9.71 5.37 5.25
N SER A 16 -10.05 6.35 4.41
CA SER A 16 -9.92 6.19 2.94
C SER A 16 -8.48 5.90 2.53
N GLU A 17 -7.50 6.57 3.15
CA GLU A 17 -6.09 6.31 2.88
C GLU A 17 -5.69 4.91 3.35
N CYS A 18 -6.15 4.47 4.52
CA CYS A 18 -5.90 3.11 4.98
C CYS A 18 -6.47 2.07 4.00
N GLN A 19 -7.68 2.29 3.49
CA GLN A 19 -8.28 1.41 2.49
C GLN A 19 -7.48 1.41 1.18
N GLY A 20 -7.08 2.58 0.68
CA GLY A 20 -6.23 2.70 -0.51
C GLY A 20 -4.86 2.04 -0.34
N ASN A 21 -4.25 2.14 0.85
CA ASN A 21 -3.00 1.47 1.17
C ASN A 21 -3.18 -0.06 1.16
N LYS A 22 -4.31 -0.59 1.65
CA LYS A 22 -4.63 -2.02 1.55
C LYS A 22 -4.80 -2.47 0.10
N GLU A 23 -5.50 -1.70 -0.75
CA GLU A 23 -5.60 -2.01 -2.19
C GLU A 23 -4.23 -2.07 -2.86
N GLN A 24 -3.36 -1.10 -2.57
CA GLN A 24 -1.99 -1.07 -3.10
C GLN A 24 -1.17 -2.28 -2.60
N ALA A 25 -1.24 -2.62 -1.31
CA ALA A 25 -0.58 -3.78 -0.74
C ALA A 25 -1.06 -5.09 -1.38
N CYS A 26 -2.37 -5.25 -1.56
CA CYS A 26 -2.98 -6.40 -2.23
C CYS A 26 -2.55 -6.52 -3.69
N ALA A 27 -2.51 -5.42 -4.44
CA ALA A 27 -2.00 -5.43 -5.81
C ALA A 27 -0.52 -5.84 -5.87
N LEU A 28 0.31 -5.39 -4.93
CA LEU A 28 1.70 -5.81 -4.84
C LEU A 28 1.80 -7.32 -4.54
N SER A 29 0.99 -7.85 -3.63
CA SER A 29 0.96 -9.28 -3.30
C SER A 29 0.53 -10.14 -4.50
N LEU A 30 -0.63 -9.83 -5.11
CA LEU A 30 -1.20 -10.58 -6.22
C LEU A 30 -0.28 -10.61 -7.46
N TYR A 31 0.43 -9.51 -7.72
CA TYR A 31 1.33 -9.37 -8.87
C TYR A 31 2.81 -9.47 -8.48
N GLN A 32 3.16 -10.16 -7.38
CA GLN A 32 4.54 -10.32 -6.89
C GLN A 32 5.55 -10.82 -7.93
N ASN A 33 5.09 -11.60 -8.91
CA ASN A 33 5.93 -12.14 -9.99
C ASN A 33 5.95 -11.25 -11.26
N ASN A 34 5.33 -10.07 -11.22
CA ASN A 34 5.24 -9.14 -12.35
C ASN A 34 5.48 -7.70 -11.88
N ALA A 35 6.76 -7.35 -11.70
CA ALA A 35 7.18 -6.03 -11.25
C ALA A 35 6.68 -4.89 -12.16
N SER A 36 6.49 -5.15 -13.45
CA SER A 36 5.96 -4.16 -14.40
C SER A 36 4.52 -3.76 -14.05
N ILE A 37 3.64 -4.75 -13.79
CA ILE A 37 2.26 -4.50 -13.38
C ILE A 37 2.20 -3.82 -12.02
N GLN A 38 3.04 -4.24 -11.06
CA GLN A 38 3.12 -3.59 -9.75
C GLN A 38 3.42 -2.08 -9.89
N VAL A 39 4.50 -1.74 -10.61
CA VAL A 39 4.90 -0.33 -10.79
C VAL A 39 3.84 0.45 -11.55
N GLN A 40 3.27 -0.12 -12.61
CA GLN A 40 2.23 0.55 -13.41
C GLN A 40 0.96 0.81 -12.61
N PHE A 41 0.52 -0.15 -11.79
CA PHE A 41 -0.68 0.00 -10.96
C PHE A 41 -0.47 1.10 -9.91
N ILE A 42 0.61 1.01 -9.14
CA ILE A 42 0.94 2.02 -8.13
C ILE A 42 1.11 3.41 -8.77
N SER A 43 1.83 3.50 -9.89
CA SER A 43 2.00 4.78 -10.59
C SER A 43 0.68 5.35 -11.08
N CYS A 44 -0.22 4.53 -11.61
CA CYS A 44 -1.54 4.97 -12.02
C CYS A 44 -2.31 5.54 -10.83
N VAL A 45 -2.42 4.77 -9.74
CA VAL A 45 -3.19 5.16 -8.55
C VAL A 45 -2.68 6.50 -7.98
N MET A 46 -1.35 6.62 -7.82
CA MET A 46 -0.70 7.80 -7.26
C MET A 46 -0.74 9.04 -8.17
N SER A 47 -0.97 8.86 -9.47
CA SER A 47 -1.12 9.98 -10.42
C SER A 47 -2.50 10.64 -10.40
N THR A 48 -3.48 10.00 -9.74
CA THR A 48 -4.86 10.50 -9.70
C THR A 48 -5.04 11.62 -8.67
N ARG A 49 -6.10 12.41 -8.82
CA ARG A 49 -6.47 13.45 -7.84
C ARG A 49 -6.95 12.88 -6.50
N ARG A 50 -7.40 11.62 -6.48
CA ARG A 50 -7.91 10.91 -5.30
C ARG A 50 -7.39 9.47 -5.29
N PRO A 51 -6.11 9.26 -4.92
CA PRO A 51 -5.49 7.93 -4.94
C PRO A 51 -6.27 6.85 -4.17
N PRO A 52 -6.83 7.14 -2.97
CA PRO A 52 -7.61 6.16 -2.20
C PRO A 52 -8.76 5.46 -2.94
N THR A 53 -9.29 6.06 -4.01
CA THR A 53 -10.46 5.54 -4.75
C THR A 53 -10.12 5.18 -6.19
N ALA A 54 -8.83 5.13 -6.55
CA ALA A 54 -8.39 4.99 -7.93
C ALA A 54 -8.11 3.54 -8.35
N GLY A 55 -8.15 2.57 -7.44
CA GLY A 55 -7.79 1.17 -7.70
C GLY A 55 -8.55 0.56 -8.89
N SER A 56 -9.88 0.67 -8.91
CA SER A 56 -10.74 0.12 -9.97
C SER A 56 -10.44 0.73 -11.35
N GLN A 57 -10.26 2.05 -11.41
CA GLN A 57 -9.91 2.76 -12.63
C GLN A 57 -8.55 2.27 -13.16
N CYS A 58 -7.55 2.17 -12.29
CA CYS A 58 -6.21 1.75 -12.67
C CYS A 58 -6.13 0.29 -13.07
N ALA A 59 -6.88 -0.58 -12.39
CA ALA A 59 -7.01 -1.97 -12.79
C ALA A 59 -7.62 -2.10 -14.20
N THR A 60 -8.63 -1.29 -14.50
CA THR A 60 -9.25 -1.22 -15.84
C THR A 60 -8.25 -0.78 -16.91
N VAL A 61 -7.47 0.29 -16.65
CA VAL A 61 -6.44 0.79 -17.58
C VAL A 61 -5.40 -0.28 -17.89
N LEU A 62 -5.04 -1.10 -16.91
CA LEU A 62 -4.02 -2.14 -17.05
C LEU A 62 -4.56 -3.49 -17.52
N GLY A 63 -5.88 -3.63 -17.66
CA GLY A 63 -6.53 -4.89 -18.01
C GLY A 63 -6.34 -5.98 -16.95
N ILE A 64 -6.26 -5.61 -15.67
CA ILE A 64 -6.11 -6.53 -14.55
C ILE A 64 -7.41 -6.66 -13.74
N ASN A 65 -7.54 -7.73 -12.95
CA ASN A 65 -8.76 -8.04 -12.22
C ASN A 65 -8.84 -7.24 -10.90
N TYR A 66 -9.64 -6.16 -10.90
CA TYR A 66 -9.84 -5.34 -9.70
C TYR A 66 -10.50 -6.12 -8.56
N ASN A 67 -11.43 -7.03 -8.85
CA ASN A 67 -12.19 -7.72 -7.80
C ASN A 67 -11.27 -8.52 -6.89
N GLN A 68 -10.19 -9.12 -7.42
CA GLN A 68 -9.21 -9.82 -6.59
C GLN A 68 -8.46 -8.87 -5.65
N ILE A 69 -8.18 -7.64 -6.09
CA ILE A 69 -7.54 -6.61 -5.28
C ILE A 69 -8.51 -6.12 -4.20
N GLU A 70 -9.76 -5.86 -4.57
CA GLU A 70 -10.82 -5.41 -3.67
C GLU A 70 -11.14 -6.45 -2.60
N ASP A 71 -11.35 -7.71 -2.97
CA ASP A 71 -11.62 -8.82 -2.06
C ASP A 71 -10.49 -8.97 -1.02
N CYS A 72 -9.23 -8.90 -1.48
CA CYS A 72 -8.07 -8.91 -0.59
C CYS A 72 -8.08 -7.71 0.37
N ALA A 73 -8.35 -6.49 -0.13
CA ALA A 73 -8.30 -5.27 0.66
C ALA A 73 -9.44 -5.15 1.68
N GLN A 74 -10.57 -5.81 1.43
CA GLN A 74 -11.71 -5.92 2.35
C GLN A 74 -11.55 -7.08 3.35
N GLY A 75 -10.71 -8.07 3.04
CA GLY A 75 -10.45 -9.24 3.87
C GLY A 75 -9.34 -9.05 4.91
N THR A 76 -9.09 -10.14 5.66
CA THR A 76 -7.99 -10.20 6.64
C THR A 76 -6.63 -10.09 5.97
N GLU A 77 -6.47 -10.61 4.75
CA GLU A 77 -5.22 -10.57 3.99
C GLU A 77 -4.72 -9.14 3.79
N GLY A 78 -5.59 -8.20 3.36
CA GLY A 78 -5.22 -6.80 3.20
C GLY A 78 -4.75 -6.15 4.51
N ASN A 79 -5.34 -6.54 5.64
CA ASN A 79 -4.89 -6.09 6.95
C ASN A 79 -3.50 -6.66 7.31
N GLU A 80 -3.28 -7.95 7.08
CA GLU A 80 -1.99 -8.59 7.35
C GLU A 80 -0.87 -7.99 6.50
N LEU A 81 -1.12 -7.80 5.21
CA LEU A 81 -0.18 -7.18 4.27
C LEU A 81 0.15 -5.74 4.67
N LEU A 82 -0.86 -4.93 5.02
CA LEU A 82 -0.63 -3.55 5.43
C LEU A 82 0.15 -3.48 6.75
N ALA A 83 -0.13 -4.38 7.70
CA ALA A 83 0.62 -4.47 8.94
C ALA A 83 2.08 -4.87 8.72
N GLU A 84 2.34 -5.88 7.87
CA GLU A 84 3.71 -6.28 7.51
C GLU A 84 4.48 -5.12 6.88
N LEU A 85 3.85 -4.36 6.00
CA LEU A 85 4.44 -3.18 5.38
C LEU A 85 4.68 -2.04 6.39
N GLY A 86 3.79 -1.88 7.36
CA GLY A 86 3.96 -0.99 8.52
C GLY A 86 5.18 -1.37 9.36
N ASP A 87 5.32 -2.65 9.72
CA ASP A 87 6.45 -3.18 10.49
C ASP A 87 7.78 -3.00 9.74
N ARG A 88 7.78 -3.25 8.42
CA ARG A 88 8.94 -2.99 7.55
C ARG A 88 9.32 -1.52 7.49
N THR A 89 8.33 -0.62 7.48
CA THR A 89 8.55 0.83 7.49
C THR A 89 9.10 1.28 8.85
N HIS A 90 8.53 0.78 9.95
CA HIS A 90 8.95 1.11 11.32
C HIS A 90 10.37 0.61 11.64
N SER A 91 10.72 -0.59 11.18
CA SER A 91 12.03 -1.22 11.39
C SER A 91 13.14 -0.67 10.48
N PHE A 92 12.81 0.19 9.50
CA PHE A 92 13.79 0.74 8.59
C PHE A 92 14.81 1.65 9.32
N THR A 93 16.10 1.49 8.98
CA THR A 93 17.21 2.27 9.54
C THR A 93 17.98 2.94 8.40
N PRO A 94 18.18 4.28 8.42
CA PRO A 94 17.73 5.23 9.46
C PRO A 94 16.21 5.39 9.49
N HIS A 95 15.65 5.74 10.66
CA HIS A 95 14.20 5.86 10.83
C HIS A 95 13.58 6.85 9.82
N ILE A 96 12.47 6.46 9.20
CA ILE A 96 11.75 7.25 8.20
C ILE A 96 11.05 8.41 8.90
N ARG A 97 11.36 9.65 8.51
CA ARG A 97 10.81 10.86 9.15
C ARG A 97 9.72 11.55 8.35
N PHE A 98 9.60 11.25 7.07
CA PHE A 98 8.61 11.84 6.18
C PHE A 98 8.31 10.89 5.01
N VAL A 99 7.16 11.07 4.38
CA VAL A 99 6.80 10.42 3.11
C VAL A 99 6.75 11.47 2.00
N PRO A 100 7.16 11.16 0.76
CA PRO A 100 7.72 9.87 0.29
C PRO A 100 9.23 9.68 0.57
N THR A 101 9.69 8.44 0.86
CA THR A 101 11.12 8.09 1.16
C THR A 101 11.65 6.84 0.41
N VAL A 102 12.64 6.90 -0.50
CA VAL A 102 13.26 5.73 -1.19
C VAL A 102 14.50 5.45 -0.40
N ALA A 103 14.94 4.20 -0.45
CA ALA A 103 16.32 3.86 -0.18
C ALA A 103 16.91 3.06 -1.34
N ILE A 104 18.08 3.47 -1.81
CA ILE A 104 18.91 2.70 -2.74
C ILE A 104 20.10 2.17 -1.94
N ASN A 105 20.30 0.86 -1.91
CA ASN A 105 21.36 0.22 -1.10
C ASN A 105 21.28 0.59 0.39
N ARG A 106 20.07 0.77 0.93
CA ARG A 106 19.79 1.26 2.31
C ARG A 106 20.29 2.68 2.59
N VAL A 107 20.72 3.43 1.57
CA VAL A 107 21.02 4.85 1.61
C VAL A 107 19.81 5.61 1.03
N SER A 108 19.22 6.51 1.81
CA SER A 108 17.94 7.14 1.49
C SER A 108 18.02 8.10 0.29
N ILE A 109 17.17 7.90 -0.73
CA ILE A 109 16.98 8.77 -1.91
C ILE A 109 15.50 8.75 -2.43
N SER A 110 14.48 9.13 -1.62
CA SER A 110 13.02 9.47 -1.91
C SER A 110 12.07 8.62 -2.86
N TYR A 111 10.93 8.11 -2.31
CA TYR A 111 9.88 7.07 -2.72
C TYR A 111 9.74 5.72 -1.93
N ILE A 112 8.96 5.75 -0.86
CA ILE A 112 8.22 4.62 -0.26
C ILE A 112 6.87 5.26 0.04
N ILE A 113 5.82 4.66 -0.49
CA ILE A 113 4.44 4.92 -0.10
C ILE A 113 4.20 3.94 1.01
N PHE A 114 4.15 4.37 2.26
CA PHE A 114 3.23 3.90 3.28
C PHE A 114 3.33 4.94 4.41
N THR A 115 2.18 5.47 4.80
CA THR A 115 2.06 6.46 5.88
C THR A 115 2.72 5.98 7.17
N ASN A 116 3.08 6.92 8.06
CA ASN A 116 3.27 6.60 9.47
C ASN A 116 1.96 5.97 9.98
N THR A 117 1.86 4.65 9.97
CA THR A 117 0.86 3.91 10.73
C THR A 117 1.39 3.81 12.15
N SER A 118 0.70 4.48 13.08
CA SER A 118 0.97 4.36 14.53
C SER A 118 0.22 3.16 15.11
#